data_AF-A0AAD1VRP6-F1
#
_entry.id   AF-A0AAD1VRP6-F1
#
_cell.length_a   1.000
_cell.length_b   1.000
_cell.length_c   1.000
_cell.angle_alpha   90.00
_cell.angle_beta   90.00
_cell.angle_gamma   90.00
#
_symmetry.space_group_name_H-M   'P 1'
#
loop_
_entity.id
_entity.type
_entity.pdbx_description
1 polymer ?
#
loop_
_entity_poly.entity_id
_entity_poly.type
_entity_poly.pdbx_seq_one_letter_code
_entity_poly.pdbx_strand_id
1 'polypeptide(L)'
;MAGHISGVQKRILDMNPKAMFVPCNNHSLNLAGMHAVGVGTKSVTFFGTVEKVYSFFSSSTHRCDILKKHVPIRVKRSCNTRWSSTHEAVCVLAEHTEKIIDALEALRDGPEETSETRGDAGSILVCIMTYVFFSFLHFWNPVLTEVNDTQIYLQQEGLALDQCVQKLKALTLFCHEKRDSLVSKATEKALQVCKAYCIPKERRVGRRKKMDGENSCDAGLTLIQETSREQLKAIDQLQAEIKKLTTQMNTLHHRFAFLQIQTLLDTKKDDFIKKQIQHTCAQYTELNAASMLTEITRLRHHIILYKEVNPDEQVANWSALDLLRWVYKWKLQESLTNFVVTLRIFLTITVSTASCERSFSKLKLIKTYQRSTMSQERLSNLAILSIERDFNVDFNSVVEKFVLIKSRQI
;
A
#
# COMPACT_ATOMS: atom_id res chain seq x y z
N MET A 1 -3.55 -7.98 11.56
CA MET A 1 -4.95 -8.01 11.06
C MET A 1 -5.26 -9.31 10.31
N ALA A 2 -4.39 -9.78 9.40
CA ALA A 2 -4.58 -11.00 8.58
C ALA A 2 -3.97 -12.31 9.16
N GLY A 3 -3.78 -12.42 10.48
CA GLY A 3 -3.16 -13.60 11.09
C GLY A 3 -4.10 -14.82 11.07
N HIS A 4 -3.62 -15.97 10.59
CA HIS A 4 -4.44 -17.18 10.45
C HIS A 4 -4.76 -17.90 11.79
N ILE A 5 -3.98 -17.63 12.84
CA ILE A 5 -4.11 -18.29 14.15
C ILE A 5 -5.02 -17.48 15.10
N SER A 6 -4.73 -16.19 15.29
CA SER A 6 -5.42 -15.32 16.25
C SER A 6 -5.76 -13.93 15.69
N GLY A 7 -5.60 -13.74 14.38
CA GLY A 7 -5.85 -12.46 13.72
C GLY A 7 -7.33 -12.13 13.60
N VAL A 8 -7.62 -10.85 13.40
CA VAL A 8 -8.98 -10.31 13.20
C VAL A 8 -9.69 -11.04 12.06
N GLN A 9 -8.99 -11.34 10.96
CA GLN A 9 -9.52 -12.15 9.86
C GLN A 9 -10.09 -13.48 10.34
N LYS A 10 -9.32 -14.25 11.13
CA LYS A 10 -9.74 -15.56 11.62
C LYS A 10 -10.97 -15.44 12.52
N ARG A 11 -10.97 -14.47 13.45
CA ARG A 11 -12.12 -14.20 14.33
C ARG A 11 -13.40 -13.83 13.57
N ILE A 12 -13.29 -13.04 12.50
CA ILE A 12 -14.45 -12.70 11.65
C ILE A 12 -14.95 -13.94 10.91
N LEU A 13 -14.04 -14.74 10.34
CA LEU A 13 -14.40 -15.97 9.63
C LEU A 13 -15.00 -17.04 10.55
N ASP A 14 -14.58 -17.09 11.81
CA ASP A 14 -15.15 -18.00 12.82
C ASP A 14 -16.60 -17.62 13.17
N MET A 15 -16.93 -16.31 13.14
CA MET A 15 -18.30 -15.83 13.32
C MET A 15 -19.15 -15.95 12.04
N ASN A 16 -18.56 -15.67 10.87
CA ASN A 16 -19.23 -15.76 9.59
C ASN A 16 -18.26 -16.31 8.51
N PRO A 17 -18.35 -17.61 8.18
CA PRO A 17 -17.50 -18.23 7.16
C PRO A 17 -17.67 -17.65 5.75
N LYS A 18 -18.80 -16.97 5.49
CA LYS A 18 -19.09 -16.33 4.19
C LYS A 18 -18.46 -14.94 4.07
N ALA A 19 -17.95 -14.37 5.16
CA ALA A 19 -17.32 -13.06 5.15
C ALA A 19 -16.07 -13.07 4.28
N MET A 20 -15.97 -12.12 3.35
CA MET A 20 -14.79 -11.97 2.52
C MET A 20 -13.76 -11.08 3.20
N PHE A 21 -12.59 -11.63 3.48
CA PHE A 21 -11.46 -10.82 3.91
C PHE A 21 -10.74 -10.23 2.69
N VAL A 22 -10.74 -8.91 2.59
CA VAL A 22 -10.00 -8.17 1.57
C VAL A 22 -8.95 -7.33 2.28
N PRO A 23 -7.65 -7.64 2.13
CA PRO A 23 -6.63 -6.81 2.72
C PRO A 23 -6.56 -5.46 1.97
N CYS A 24 -6.21 -4.41 2.69
CA CYS A 24 -5.92 -3.11 2.11
C CYS A 24 -4.84 -3.23 1.03
N ASN A 25 -5.12 -2.81 -0.21
CA ASN A 25 -4.17 -2.90 -1.31
C ASN A 25 -2.84 -2.20 -1.01
N ASN A 26 -2.89 -0.99 -0.45
CA ASN A 26 -1.68 -0.23 -0.13
C ASN A 26 -0.89 -0.85 1.00
N HIS A 27 -1.57 -1.32 2.05
CA HIS A 27 -0.91 -2.02 3.14
C HIS A 27 -0.27 -3.32 2.64
N SER A 28 -0.97 -4.06 1.78
CA SER A 28 -0.44 -5.26 1.16
C SER A 28 0.75 -4.99 0.24
N LEU A 29 0.72 -3.92 -0.55
CA LEU A 29 1.86 -3.49 -1.35
C LEU A 29 3.04 -3.07 -0.46
N ASN A 30 2.78 -2.39 0.66
CA ASN A 30 3.81 -2.09 1.67
C ASN A 30 4.43 -3.38 2.23
N LEU A 31 3.61 -4.36 2.59
CA LEU A 31 4.07 -5.66 3.08
C LEU A 31 4.87 -6.42 2.01
N ALA A 32 4.44 -6.36 0.75
CA ALA A 32 5.15 -6.95 -0.37
C ALA A 32 6.56 -6.36 -0.51
N GLY A 33 6.70 -5.04 -0.40
CA GLY A 33 7.99 -4.35 -0.37
C GLY A 33 8.86 -4.78 0.82
N MET A 34 8.31 -4.82 2.02
CA MET A 34 9.02 -5.27 3.23
C MET A 34 9.51 -6.72 3.12
N HIS A 35 8.68 -7.62 2.61
CA HIS A 35 9.06 -9.01 2.38
C HIS A 35 10.17 -9.12 1.33
N ALA A 36 10.08 -8.35 0.24
CA ALA A 36 11.10 -8.32 -0.80
C ALA A 36 12.46 -7.82 -0.28
N VAL A 37 12.46 -6.81 0.59
CA VAL A 37 13.68 -6.34 1.26
C VAL A 37 14.26 -7.40 2.19
N GLY A 38 13.41 -8.09 2.95
CA GLY A 38 13.81 -9.11 3.93
C GLY A 38 14.47 -10.37 3.35
N VAL A 39 14.43 -10.59 2.03
CA VAL A 39 14.99 -11.81 1.40
C VAL A 39 16.53 -11.83 1.43
N GLY A 40 17.16 -10.65 1.41
CA GLY A 40 18.62 -10.52 1.29
C GLY A 40 19.20 -9.66 2.40
N THR A 41 20.26 -10.13 3.04
CA THR A 41 20.94 -9.39 4.11
C THR A 41 21.54 -8.09 3.60
N LYS A 42 22.02 -8.04 2.35
CA LYS A 42 22.55 -6.81 1.74
C LYS A 42 21.46 -5.78 1.48
N SER A 43 20.27 -6.24 1.07
CA SER A 43 19.09 -5.37 0.89
C SER A 43 18.61 -4.78 2.23
N VAL A 44 18.52 -5.60 3.28
CA VAL A 44 18.20 -5.13 4.64
C VAL A 44 19.25 -4.12 5.13
N THR A 45 20.53 -4.42 4.92
CA THR A 45 21.63 -3.52 5.31
C THR A 45 21.55 -2.19 4.55
N PHE A 46 21.24 -2.22 3.25
CA PHE A 46 21.05 -1.01 2.44
C PHE A 46 19.95 -0.11 3.04
N PHE A 47 18.75 -0.63 3.30
CA PHE A 47 17.67 0.16 3.90
C PHE A 47 18.00 0.62 5.33
N GLY A 48 18.73 -0.18 6.11
CA GLY A 48 19.25 0.24 7.41
C GLY A 48 20.22 1.42 7.30
N THR A 49 21.09 1.45 6.28
CA THR A 49 21.97 2.59 6.00
C THR A 49 21.17 3.82 5.58
N VAL A 50 20.16 3.67 4.73
CA VAL A 50 19.25 4.77 4.34
C VAL A 50 18.58 5.38 5.58
N GLU A 51 18.08 4.55 6.50
CA GLU A 51 17.46 5.01 7.75
C GLU A 51 18.49 5.69 8.68
N LYS A 52 19.73 5.21 8.73
CA LYS A 52 20.81 5.86 9.51
C LYS A 52 21.13 7.25 8.97
N VAL A 53 21.29 7.40 7.66
CA VAL A 53 21.50 8.71 7.01
C VAL A 53 20.37 9.66 7.40
N TYR A 54 19.14 9.18 7.30
CA TYR A 54 17.98 9.98 7.66
C TYR A 54 17.99 10.41 9.14
N SER A 55 18.18 9.45 10.04
CA SER A 55 18.14 9.66 11.49
C SER A 55 19.26 10.60 11.93
N PHE A 56 20.41 10.53 11.27
CA PHE A 56 21.54 11.42 11.50
C PHE A 56 21.17 12.88 11.16
N PHE A 57 20.67 13.17 9.95
CA PHE A 57 20.33 14.54 9.58
C PHE A 57 19.07 15.10 10.27
N SER A 58 18.10 14.24 10.60
CA SER A 58 16.84 14.68 11.22
C SER A 58 16.90 14.89 12.73
N SER A 59 17.91 14.34 13.41
CA SER A 59 18.04 14.45 14.87
C SER A 59 18.71 15.75 15.34
N SER A 60 19.20 16.60 14.44
CA SER A 60 19.76 17.92 14.77
C SER A 60 19.37 18.97 13.74
N THR A 61 18.93 20.13 14.23
CA THR A 61 18.64 21.30 13.38
C THR A 61 19.88 21.78 12.64
N HIS A 62 21.04 21.81 13.31
CA HIS A 62 22.34 22.18 12.73
C HIS A 62 22.73 21.27 11.56
N ARG A 63 22.71 19.94 11.77
CA ARG A 63 22.99 18.96 10.71
C ARG A 63 21.99 19.07 9.55
N CYS A 64 20.72 19.29 9.86
CA CYS A 64 19.69 19.50 8.85
C CYS A 64 19.95 20.76 8.01
N ASP A 65 20.41 21.84 8.64
CA ASP A 65 20.72 23.10 7.95
C ASP A 65 21.97 22.99 7.08
N ILE A 66 22.98 22.24 7.52
CA ILE A 66 24.13 21.88 6.67
C ILE A 66 23.65 21.11 5.44
N LEU A 67 22.82 20.07 5.62
CA LEU A 67 22.28 19.32 4.48
C LEU A 67 21.49 20.21 3.51
N LYS A 68 20.71 21.17 4.01
CA LYS A 68 19.95 22.12 3.16
C LYS A 68 20.84 23.03 2.32
N LYS A 69 22.07 23.33 2.77
CA LYS A 69 23.04 24.10 1.97
C LYS A 69 23.44 23.33 0.70
N HIS A 70 23.46 22.00 0.76
CA HIS A 70 23.84 21.14 -0.36
C HIS A 70 22.63 20.64 -1.17
N VAL A 71 21.50 20.35 -0.51
CA VAL A 71 20.31 19.72 -1.09
C VAL A 71 19.06 20.62 -0.92
N PRO A 72 18.35 20.98 -2.01
CA PRO A 72 17.19 21.88 -1.95
C PRO A 72 15.91 21.26 -1.35
N ILE A 73 15.96 20.03 -0.83
CA ILE A 73 14.78 19.26 -0.39
C ILE A 73 14.95 18.82 1.07
N ARG A 74 13.87 18.96 1.87
CA ARG A 74 13.79 18.34 3.20
C ARG A 74 13.75 16.83 3.05
N VAL A 75 14.72 16.12 3.61
CA VAL A 75 14.61 14.67 3.73
C VAL A 75 13.42 14.36 4.65
N LYS A 76 12.49 13.52 4.20
CA LYS A 76 11.38 13.01 5.01
C LYS A 76 11.73 11.64 5.61
N ARG A 77 11.23 11.37 6.82
CA ARG A 77 11.58 10.19 7.61
C ARG A 77 11.05 8.93 6.99
N SER A 78 11.93 8.04 6.54
CA SER A 78 11.58 6.66 6.19
C SER A 78 10.80 6.03 7.35
N CYS A 79 9.50 5.89 7.19
CA CYS A 79 8.66 5.21 8.16
C CYS A 79 8.44 3.77 7.71
N ASN A 80 8.72 2.80 8.59
CA ASN A 80 8.44 1.38 8.36
C ASN A 80 6.97 1.10 7.98
N THR A 81 6.07 2.05 8.27
CA THR A 81 4.64 1.95 8.01
C THR A 81 4.18 2.44 6.63
N ARG A 82 5.00 3.13 5.83
CA ARG A 82 4.60 3.63 4.50
C ARG A 82 5.76 3.64 3.49
N TRP A 83 5.60 2.86 2.44
CA TRP A 83 6.59 2.72 1.36
C TRP A 83 6.75 3.98 0.49
N SER A 84 5.75 4.87 0.49
CA SER A 84 5.90 6.19 -0.13
C SER A 84 7.02 7.02 0.49
N SER A 85 7.22 6.88 1.81
CA SER A 85 8.30 7.58 2.49
C SER A 85 9.67 6.92 2.28
N THR A 86 9.72 5.58 2.12
CA THR A 86 10.97 4.90 1.76
C THR A 86 11.36 5.22 0.32
N HIS A 87 10.38 5.32 -0.59
CA HIS A 87 10.57 5.82 -1.95
C HIS A 87 11.17 7.23 -1.96
N GLU A 88 10.56 8.21 -1.28
CA GLU A 88 11.10 9.57 -1.19
C GLU A 88 12.56 9.59 -0.69
N ALA A 89 12.88 8.82 0.36
CA ALA A 89 14.23 8.75 0.91
C ALA A 89 15.26 8.19 -0.09
N VAL A 90 14.90 7.10 -0.79
CA VAL A 90 15.76 6.48 -1.80
C VAL A 90 15.92 7.38 -3.03
N CYS A 91 14.87 8.06 -3.47
CA CYS A 91 14.94 9.02 -4.59
C CYS A 91 15.87 10.18 -4.28
N VAL A 92 15.71 10.82 -3.12
CA VAL A 92 16.60 11.92 -2.69
C VAL A 92 18.05 11.46 -2.63
N LEU A 93 18.30 10.26 -2.08
CA LEU A 93 19.64 9.69 -2.05
C LEU A 93 20.19 9.39 -3.45
N ALA A 94 19.37 8.95 -4.39
CA ALA A 94 19.77 8.65 -5.75
C ALA A 94 20.00 9.90 -6.62
N GLU A 95 19.27 10.99 -6.37
CA GLU A 95 19.40 12.26 -7.11
C GLU A 95 20.50 13.17 -6.55
N HIS A 96 20.77 13.09 -5.26
CA HIS A 96 21.68 13.99 -4.56
C HIS A 96 22.82 13.26 -3.86
N THR A 97 23.26 12.13 -4.41
CA THR A 97 24.24 11.26 -3.77
C THR A 97 25.55 11.98 -3.46
N GLU A 98 26.12 12.69 -4.44
CA GLU A 98 27.38 13.44 -4.31
C GLU A 98 27.27 14.52 -3.22
N LYS A 99 26.20 15.32 -3.27
CA LYS A 99 25.91 16.38 -2.30
C LYS A 99 25.73 15.87 -0.87
N ILE A 100 25.17 14.67 -0.71
CA ILE A 100 25.01 14.05 0.61
C ILE A 100 26.35 13.53 1.13
N ILE A 101 27.21 13.02 0.24
CA ILE A 101 28.59 12.65 0.58
C ILE A 101 29.36 13.91 1.01
N ASP A 102 29.31 15.01 0.24
CA ASP A 102 29.95 16.29 0.57
C ASP A 102 29.50 16.81 1.94
N ALA A 103 28.19 16.75 2.22
CA ALA A 103 27.64 17.19 3.50
C ALA A 103 28.14 16.33 4.68
N LEU A 104 28.29 15.02 4.47
CA LEU A 104 28.84 14.11 5.49
C LEU A 104 30.35 14.31 5.68
N GLU A 105 31.09 14.59 4.60
CA GLU A 105 32.52 14.92 4.69
C GLU A 105 32.76 16.24 5.41
N ALA A 106 31.94 17.27 5.11
CA ALA A 106 31.98 18.55 5.82
C ALA A 106 31.71 18.37 7.33
N LEU A 107 30.80 17.48 7.72
CA LEU A 107 30.52 17.17 9.12
C LEU A 107 31.59 16.30 9.79
N ARG A 108 32.28 15.43 9.03
CA ARG A 108 33.39 14.61 9.53
C ARG A 108 34.64 15.44 9.80
N ASP A 109 34.91 16.39 8.90
CA ASP A 109 36.16 17.16 8.88
C ASP A 109 35.99 18.57 9.48
N GLY A 110 34.76 18.95 9.85
CA GLY A 110 34.42 20.22 10.46
C GLY A 110 35.14 20.45 11.80
N PRO A 111 35.80 21.61 11.98
CA PRO A 111 36.55 21.92 13.21
C PRO A 111 35.66 22.21 14.41
N GLU A 112 34.42 22.67 14.18
CA GLU A 112 33.44 23.02 15.23
C GLU A 112 32.49 21.87 15.59
N GLU A 113 32.65 20.70 14.95
CA GLU A 113 31.75 19.57 15.15
C GLU A 113 32.15 18.70 16.35
N THR A 114 31.14 18.14 17.04
CA THR A 114 31.38 17.24 18.18
C THR A 114 32.05 15.94 17.74
N SER A 115 32.82 15.32 18.64
CA SER A 115 33.45 14.02 18.40
C SER A 115 32.43 12.95 17.97
N GLU A 116 31.25 12.96 18.58
CA GLU A 116 30.11 12.08 18.22
C GLU A 116 29.65 12.34 16.78
N THR A 117 29.42 13.60 16.40
CA THR A 117 28.96 13.96 15.05
C THR A 117 29.99 13.55 13.99
N ARG A 118 31.27 13.77 14.26
CA ARG A 118 32.37 13.38 13.37
C ARG A 118 32.48 11.86 13.23
N GLY A 119 32.38 11.12 14.33
CA GLY A 119 32.41 9.67 14.37
C GLY A 119 31.23 9.03 13.63
N ASP A 120 30.01 9.55 13.87
CA ASP A 120 28.79 9.10 13.21
C ASP A 120 28.82 9.39 11.70
N ALA A 121 29.21 10.60 11.30
CA ALA A 121 29.35 10.98 9.89
C ALA A 121 30.38 10.09 9.17
N GLY A 122 31.54 9.85 9.78
CA GLY A 122 32.56 8.95 9.26
C GLY A 122 32.06 7.51 9.13
N SER A 123 31.33 7.00 10.11
CA SER A 123 30.75 5.65 10.08
C SER A 123 29.70 5.48 8.98
N ILE A 124 28.85 6.50 8.78
CA ILE A 124 27.85 6.52 7.71
C ILE A 124 28.53 6.57 6.33
N LEU A 125 29.57 7.38 6.17
CA LEU A 125 30.35 7.44 4.93
C LEU A 125 30.91 6.07 4.57
N VAL A 126 31.50 5.33 5.51
CA VAL A 126 32.01 3.97 5.26
C VAL A 126 30.90 3.02 4.78
N CYS A 127 29.68 3.16 5.29
CA CYS A 127 28.54 2.34 4.86
C CYS A 127 28.04 2.71 3.45
N ILE A 128 28.01 4.00 3.10
CA ILE A 128 27.58 4.50 1.78
C ILE A 128 28.63 4.19 0.70
N MET A 129 29.91 4.32 1.03
CA MET A 129 31.04 4.20 0.10
C MET A 129 31.39 2.74 -0.23
N THR A 130 30.39 1.95 -0.58
CA THR A 130 30.52 0.54 -0.95
C THR A 130 29.79 0.25 -2.26
N TYR A 131 30.34 -0.67 -3.06
CA TYR A 131 29.68 -1.16 -4.27
C TYR A 131 28.25 -1.63 -4.01
N VAL A 132 28.04 -2.34 -2.89
CA VAL A 132 26.74 -2.91 -2.52
C VAL A 132 25.71 -1.80 -2.31
N PHE A 133 26.06 -0.72 -1.62
CA PHE A 133 25.14 0.40 -1.37
C PHE A 133 24.69 1.05 -2.68
N PHE A 134 25.63 1.43 -3.56
CA PHE A 134 25.28 2.06 -4.84
C PHE A 134 24.50 1.11 -5.77
N SER A 135 24.84 -0.18 -5.76
CA SER A 135 24.10 -1.18 -6.55
C SER A 135 22.65 -1.29 -6.09
N PHE A 136 22.40 -1.37 -4.79
CA PHE A 136 21.02 -1.39 -4.27
C PHE A 136 20.31 -0.04 -4.40
N LEU A 137 21.01 1.09 -4.33
CA LEU A 137 20.44 2.42 -4.56
C LEU A 137 19.85 2.52 -5.97
N HIS A 138 20.64 2.15 -6.98
CA HIS A 138 20.19 2.21 -8.38
C HIS A 138 19.21 1.10 -8.77
N PHE A 139 19.20 -0.02 -8.03
CA PHE A 139 18.20 -1.08 -8.20
C PHE A 139 16.85 -0.69 -7.60
N TRP A 140 16.82 -0.26 -6.33
CA TRP A 140 15.59 0.05 -5.63
C TRP A 140 14.95 1.35 -6.10
N ASN A 141 15.71 2.38 -6.51
CA ASN A 141 15.13 3.65 -6.95
C ASN A 141 14.01 3.48 -8.01
N PRO A 142 14.25 2.87 -9.19
CA PRO A 142 13.20 2.66 -10.19
C PRO A 142 12.09 1.69 -9.73
N VAL A 143 12.43 0.66 -8.94
CA VAL A 143 11.43 -0.29 -8.42
C VAL A 143 10.46 0.42 -7.47
N LEU A 144 10.99 1.25 -6.56
CA LEU A 144 10.20 2.01 -5.60
C LEU A 144 9.35 3.08 -6.28
N THR A 145 9.84 3.69 -7.36
CA THR A 145 9.07 4.66 -8.15
C THR A 145 7.80 4.04 -8.72
N GLU A 146 7.89 2.88 -9.38
CA GLU A 146 6.72 2.21 -9.95
C GLU A 146 5.75 1.69 -8.88
N VAL A 147 6.28 1.20 -7.76
CA VAL A 147 5.44 0.79 -6.62
C VAL A 147 4.71 1.99 -6.02
N ASN A 148 5.40 3.12 -5.81
CA ASN A 148 4.79 4.33 -5.25
C ASN A 148 3.75 4.94 -6.18
N ASP A 149 4.00 4.98 -7.49
CA ASP A 149 3.01 5.42 -8.49
C ASP A 149 1.74 4.55 -8.45
N THR A 150 1.91 3.23 -8.34
CA THR A 150 0.78 2.30 -8.15
C THR A 150 0.02 2.56 -6.86
N GLN A 151 0.72 2.86 -5.76
CA GLN A 151 0.08 3.19 -4.49
C GLN A 151 -0.72 4.49 -4.55
N ILE A 152 -0.14 5.55 -5.12
CA ILE A 152 -0.81 6.84 -5.30
C ILE A 152 -2.06 6.65 -6.16
N TYR A 153 -1.95 5.89 -7.25
CA TYR A 153 -3.10 5.56 -8.09
C TYR A 153 -4.19 4.87 -7.27
N LEU A 154 -3.88 3.77 -6.58
CA LEU A 154 -4.87 3.00 -5.80
C LEU A 154 -5.48 3.75 -4.61
N GLN A 155 -4.96 4.93 -4.25
CA GLN A 155 -5.51 5.83 -3.23
C GLN A 155 -6.53 6.83 -3.77
N GLN A 156 -6.65 6.98 -5.10
CA GLN A 156 -7.58 7.92 -5.70
C GLN A 156 -9.04 7.57 -5.36
N GLU A 157 -9.82 8.60 -5.07
CA GLU A 157 -11.26 8.47 -4.80
C GLU A 157 -12.02 8.20 -6.12
N GLY A 158 -13.07 7.38 -6.07
CA GLY A 158 -13.89 7.07 -7.24
C GLY A 158 -13.33 5.99 -8.18
N LEU A 159 -12.22 5.33 -7.83
CA LEU A 159 -11.66 4.26 -8.65
C LEU A 159 -12.58 3.05 -8.78
N ALA A 160 -12.67 2.56 -10.01
CA ALA A 160 -13.41 1.38 -10.37
C ALA A 160 -12.57 0.10 -10.14
N LEU A 161 -13.22 -1.03 -9.85
CA LEU A 161 -12.54 -2.31 -9.54
C LEU A 161 -11.62 -2.79 -10.69
N ASP A 162 -12.07 -2.64 -11.93
CA ASP A 162 -11.33 -2.95 -13.15
C ASP A 162 -10.05 -2.12 -13.28
N GLN A 163 -10.13 -0.82 -13.00
CA GLN A 163 -8.98 0.07 -13.01
C GLN A 163 -7.92 -0.35 -11.98
N CYS A 164 -8.34 -0.71 -10.76
CA CYS A 164 -7.45 -1.24 -9.72
C CYS A 164 -6.73 -2.53 -10.17
N VAL A 165 -7.48 -3.47 -10.77
CA VAL A 165 -6.91 -4.71 -11.31
C VAL A 165 -5.91 -4.43 -12.42
N GLN A 166 -6.25 -3.53 -13.35
CA GLN A 166 -5.38 -3.16 -14.47
C GLN A 166 -4.07 -2.54 -13.98
N LYS A 167 -4.12 -1.63 -13.00
CA LYS A 167 -2.93 -1.02 -12.43
C LYS A 167 -1.99 -2.06 -11.78
N LEU A 168 -2.54 -2.99 -11.01
CA LEU A 168 -1.75 -4.08 -10.40
C LEU A 168 -1.16 -5.03 -11.45
N LYS A 169 -1.89 -5.31 -12.53
CA LYS A 169 -1.37 -6.09 -13.68
C LYS A 169 -0.23 -5.37 -14.38
N ALA A 170 -0.35 -4.06 -14.59
CA ALA A 170 0.72 -3.24 -15.17
C ALA A 170 2.00 -3.28 -14.31
N LEU A 171 1.88 -3.14 -12.98
CA LEU A 171 3.00 -3.27 -12.07
C LEU A 171 3.63 -4.69 -12.13
N THR A 172 2.80 -5.73 -12.21
CA THR A 172 3.29 -7.11 -12.36
C THR A 172 4.08 -7.30 -13.65
N LEU A 173 3.60 -6.71 -14.76
CA LEU A 173 4.27 -6.74 -16.05
C LEU A 173 5.61 -5.99 -16.00
N PHE A 174 5.64 -4.81 -15.38
CA PHE A 174 6.88 -4.06 -15.16
C PHE A 174 7.94 -4.90 -14.43
N CYS A 175 7.57 -5.53 -13.31
CA CYS A 175 8.49 -6.38 -12.56
C CYS A 175 9.03 -7.55 -13.39
N HIS A 176 8.19 -8.14 -14.26
CA HIS A 176 8.60 -9.23 -15.14
C HIS A 176 9.52 -8.75 -16.27
N GLU A 177 9.13 -7.73 -17.04
CA GLU A 177 9.85 -7.29 -18.23
C GLU A 177 11.18 -6.62 -17.90
N LYS A 178 11.21 -5.84 -16.80
CA LYS A 178 12.40 -5.09 -16.40
C LYS A 178 13.31 -5.87 -15.45
N ARG A 179 12.95 -7.09 -15.05
CA ARG A 179 13.67 -7.92 -14.09
C ARG A 179 15.19 -7.90 -14.24
N ASP A 180 15.69 -8.42 -15.36
CA ASP A 180 17.13 -8.56 -15.59
C ASP A 180 17.78 -7.23 -16.00
N SER A 181 17.01 -6.35 -16.67
CA SER A 181 17.46 -5.01 -17.08
C SER A 181 17.74 -4.12 -15.87
N LEU A 182 16.90 -4.17 -14.83
CA LEU A 182 17.07 -3.41 -13.59
C LEU A 182 18.38 -3.78 -12.89
N VAL A 183 18.66 -5.08 -12.75
CA VAL A 183 19.89 -5.59 -12.13
C VAL A 183 21.12 -5.22 -12.94
N SER A 184 21.05 -5.37 -14.27
CA SER A 184 22.16 -5.04 -15.16
C SER A 184 22.49 -3.54 -15.12
N LYS A 185 21.48 -2.67 -15.23
CA LYS A 185 21.64 -1.21 -15.13
C LYS A 185 22.13 -0.76 -13.76
N ALA A 186 21.63 -1.36 -12.69
CA ALA A 186 22.07 -1.07 -11.33
C ALA A 186 23.55 -1.43 -11.12
N THR A 187 23.97 -2.58 -11.66
CA THR A 187 25.37 -3.03 -11.64
C THR A 187 26.27 -2.07 -12.43
N GLU A 188 25.87 -1.69 -13.65
CA GLU A 188 26.63 -0.76 -14.49
C GLU A 188 26.84 0.60 -13.81
N LYS A 189 25.76 1.22 -13.33
CA LYS A 189 25.84 2.52 -12.64
C LYS A 189 26.68 2.44 -11.37
N ALA A 190 26.51 1.40 -10.56
CA ALA A 190 27.32 1.21 -9.36
C ALA A 190 28.82 1.04 -9.71
N LEU A 191 29.15 0.35 -10.80
CA LEU A 191 30.53 0.21 -11.25
C LEU A 191 31.13 1.52 -11.75
N GLN A 192 30.34 2.40 -12.38
CA GLN A 192 30.75 3.75 -12.78
C GLN A 192 31.05 4.60 -11.55
N VAL A 193 30.15 4.63 -10.56
CA VAL A 193 30.35 5.36 -9.29
C VAL A 193 31.58 4.84 -8.54
N CYS A 194 31.76 3.52 -8.46
CA CYS A 194 32.94 2.94 -7.81
C CYS A 194 34.25 3.29 -8.53
N LYS A 195 34.23 3.51 -9.84
CA LYS A 195 35.42 4.00 -10.58
C LYS A 195 35.71 5.46 -10.23
N ALA A 196 34.69 6.31 -10.14
CA ALA A 196 34.85 7.73 -9.81
C ALA A 196 35.41 7.95 -8.40
N TYR A 197 34.93 7.18 -7.42
CA TYR A 197 35.34 7.29 -6.01
C TYR A 197 36.45 6.29 -5.58
N CYS A 198 37.08 5.60 -6.54
CA CYS A 198 38.12 4.59 -6.27
C CYS A 198 37.74 3.52 -5.22
N ILE A 199 36.48 3.07 -5.22
CA ILE A 199 35.96 2.13 -4.23
C ILE A 199 36.40 0.69 -4.61
N PRO A 200 37.00 -0.08 -3.68
CA PRO A 200 37.41 -1.46 -3.93
C PRO A 200 36.20 -2.38 -4.15
N LYS A 201 36.31 -3.24 -5.17
CA LYS A 201 35.21 -4.10 -5.66
C LYS A 201 35.32 -5.55 -5.21
N GLU A 202 36.45 -5.91 -4.61
CA GLU A 202 36.79 -7.28 -4.28
C GLU A 202 36.70 -7.52 -2.77
N ARG A 203 36.08 -8.63 -2.40
CA ARG A 203 36.20 -9.16 -1.04
C ARG A 203 37.55 -9.84 -0.93
N ARG A 204 38.30 -9.56 0.14
CA ARG A 204 39.45 -10.40 0.51
C ARG A 204 38.92 -11.78 0.89
N VAL A 205 38.98 -12.74 -0.02
CA VAL A 205 38.62 -14.14 0.26
C VAL A 205 39.77 -14.74 1.06
N GLY A 206 39.51 -15.15 2.30
CA GLY A 206 40.46 -15.96 3.05
C GLY A 206 40.62 -17.29 2.32
N ARG A 207 41.77 -17.51 1.66
CA ARG A 207 42.06 -18.77 1.00
C ARG A 207 42.15 -19.86 2.07
N ARG A 208 41.33 -20.90 1.97
CA ARG A 208 41.58 -22.14 2.72
C ARG A 208 42.86 -22.78 2.18
N LYS A 209 43.59 -23.47 3.07
CA LYS A 209 44.81 -24.18 2.69
C LYS A 209 44.42 -25.31 1.72
N LYS A 210 44.87 -25.23 0.47
CA LYS A 210 44.70 -26.30 -0.53
C LYS A 210 45.62 -27.47 -0.18
N MET A 211 45.11 -28.69 -0.32
CA MET A 211 45.95 -29.89 -0.23
C MET A 211 46.63 -30.16 -1.57
N ASP A 212 47.74 -30.90 -1.54
CA ASP A 212 48.49 -31.23 -2.75
C ASP A 212 47.64 -32.13 -3.67
N GLY A 213 47.53 -31.76 -4.95
CA GLY A 213 46.65 -32.43 -5.94
C GLY A 213 45.21 -31.87 -6.06
N GLU A 214 44.83 -30.88 -5.25
CA GLU A 214 43.49 -30.27 -5.29
C GLU A 214 43.42 -29.11 -6.31
N ASN A 215 43.00 -29.41 -7.55
CA ASN A 215 42.82 -28.43 -8.64
C ASN A 215 41.49 -27.65 -8.57
N SER A 216 40.58 -27.98 -7.64
CA SER A 216 39.33 -27.25 -7.48
C SER A 216 39.59 -25.81 -7.00
N CYS A 217 38.95 -24.85 -7.67
CA CYS A 217 38.81 -23.50 -7.11
C CYS A 217 37.54 -23.51 -6.26
N ASP A 218 37.57 -22.97 -5.05
CA ASP A 218 36.36 -22.71 -4.28
C ASP A 218 35.41 -21.89 -5.17
N ALA A 219 34.27 -22.46 -5.56
CA ALA A 219 33.28 -21.84 -6.45
C ALA A 219 32.46 -20.77 -5.69
N GLY A 220 33.15 -19.80 -5.09
CA GLY A 220 32.54 -18.62 -4.50
C GLY A 220 32.09 -17.68 -5.60
N LEU A 221 30.82 -17.25 -5.54
CA LEU A 221 30.34 -16.17 -6.40
C LEU A 221 31.13 -14.87 -6.09
N THR A 222 31.39 -14.07 -7.11
CA THR A 222 31.97 -12.73 -6.92
C THR A 222 30.99 -11.82 -6.17
N LEU A 223 31.48 -10.75 -5.54
CA LEU A 223 30.63 -9.78 -4.83
C LEU A 223 29.50 -9.23 -5.73
N ILE A 224 29.83 -8.98 -7.00
CA ILE A 224 28.89 -8.51 -8.01
C ILE A 224 27.82 -9.57 -8.25
N GLN A 225 28.20 -10.82 -8.56
CA GLN A 225 27.26 -11.91 -8.81
C GLN A 225 26.36 -12.20 -7.61
N GLU A 226 26.90 -12.19 -6.39
CA GLU A 226 26.09 -12.36 -5.18
C GLU A 226 25.07 -11.23 -5.00
N THR A 227 25.47 -9.98 -5.26
CA THR A 227 24.62 -8.80 -5.13
C THR A 227 23.50 -8.84 -6.16
N SER A 228 23.83 -9.13 -7.43
CA SER A 228 22.85 -9.32 -8.49
C SER A 228 21.87 -10.46 -8.18
N ARG A 229 22.37 -11.58 -7.61
CA ARG A 229 21.51 -12.69 -7.18
C ARG A 229 20.53 -12.26 -6.08
N GLU A 230 20.95 -11.48 -5.09
CA GLU A 230 20.06 -10.97 -4.05
C GLU A 230 19.02 -9.98 -4.61
N GLN A 231 19.41 -9.14 -5.56
CA GLN A 231 18.47 -8.23 -6.26
C GLN A 231 17.42 -9.01 -7.05
N LEU A 232 17.81 -10.04 -7.80
CA LEU A 232 16.89 -10.92 -8.52
C LEU A 232 15.90 -11.60 -7.56
N LYS A 233 16.40 -12.12 -6.44
CA LYS A 233 15.53 -12.70 -5.40
C LYS A 233 14.53 -11.69 -4.82
N ALA A 234 14.96 -10.44 -4.61
CA ALA A 234 14.10 -9.39 -4.09
C ALA A 234 12.96 -9.05 -5.07
N ILE A 235 13.26 -8.89 -6.36
CA ILE A 235 12.22 -8.59 -7.37
C ILE A 235 11.31 -9.79 -7.62
N ASP A 236 11.83 -11.02 -7.58
CA ASP A 236 11.01 -12.25 -7.69
C ASP A 236 10.02 -12.36 -6.54
N GLN A 237 10.47 -12.06 -5.31
CA GLN A 237 9.61 -12.04 -4.13
C GLN A 237 8.55 -10.94 -4.25
N LEU A 238 8.94 -9.74 -4.69
CA LEU A 238 8.00 -8.63 -4.91
C LEU A 238 6.93 -9.02 -5.94
N GLN A 239 7.35 -9.61 -7.07
CA GLN A 239 6.45 -10.07 -8.12
C GLN A 239 5.50 -11.15 -7.62
N ALA A 240 5.98 -12.12 -6.83
CA ALA A 240 5.15 -13.17 -6.24
C ALA A 240 4.06 -12.59 -5.31
N GLU A 241 4.41 -11.61 -4.47
CA GLU A 241 3.46 -10.94 -3.59
C GLU A 241 2.44 -10.09 -4.38
N ILE A 242 2.88 -9.30 -5.36
CA ILE A 242 1.97 -8.52 -6.22
C ILE A 242 1.02 -9.44 -7.00
N LYS A 243 1.50 -10.60 -7.45
CA LYS A 243 0.66 -11.59 -8.14
C LYS A 243 -0.42 -12.16 -7.21
N LYS A 244 -0.11 -12.42 -5.93
CA LYS A 244 -1.13 -12.83 -4.94
C LYS A 244 -2.21 -11.76 -4.78
N LEU A 245 -1.81 -10.49 -4.67
CA LEU A 245 -2.74 -9.36 -4.55
C LEU A 245 -3.60 -9.18 -5.80
N THR A 246 -2.99 -9.31 -6.97
CA THR A 246 -3.68 -9.25 -8.25
C THR A 246 -4.73 -10.36 -8.36
N THR A 247 -4.42 -11.59 -7.94
CA THR A 247 -5.38 -12.71 -7.93
C THR A 247 -6.55 -12.46 -6.97
N GLN A 248 -6.29 -11.92 -5.78
CA GLN A 248 -7.34 -11.55 -4.82
C GLN A 248 -8.26 -10.48 -5.42
N MET A 249 -7.70 -9.43 -6.03
CA MET A 249 -8.48 -8.37 -6.65
C MET A 249 -9.27 -8.85 -7.89
N ASN A 250 -8.68 -9.74 -8.71
CA ASN A 250 -9.43 -10.36 -9.82
C ASN A 250 -10.61 -11.18 -9.29
N THR A 251 -10.47 -11.87 -8.16
CA THR A 251 -11.56 -12.63 -7.54
C THR A 251 -12.72 -11.72 -7.14
N LEU A 252 -12.43 -10.54 -6.58
CA LEU A 252 -13.43 -9.51 -6.30
C LEU A 252 -14.06 -8.96 -7.57
N HIS A 253 -13.24 -8.66 -8.58
CA HIS A 253 -13.71 -8.18 -9.87
C HIS A 253 -14.65 -9.18 -10.55
N HIS A 254 -14.32 -10.48 -10.57
CA HIS A 254 -15.17 -11.53 -11.14
C HIS A 254 -16.52 -11.69 -10.43
N ARG A 255 -16.61 -11.30 -9.15
CA ARG A 255 -17.84 -11.37 -8.36
C ARG A 255 -18.66 -10.08 -8.50
N PHE A 256 -18.04 -8.91 -8.35
CA PHE A 256 -18.78 -7.66 -8.11
C PHE A 256 -18.64 -6.60 -9.21
N ALA A 257 -17.85 -6.81 -10.26
CA ALA A 257 -17.68 -5.76 -11.29
C ALA A 257 -18.98 -5.39 -12.01
N PHE A 258 -19.96 -6.31 -12.06
CA PHE A 258 -21.27 -6.06 -12.66
C PHE A 258 -22.07 -5.01 -11.89
N LEU A 259 -21.72 -4.67 -10.65
CA LEU A 259 -22.41 -3.63 -9.87
C LEU A 259 -22.06 -2.21 -10.34
N GLN A 260 -21.06 -2.05 -11.22
CA GLN A 260 -20.78 -0.77 -11.86
C GLN A 260 -21.93 -0.38 -12.79
N ILE A 261 -22.46 0.83 -12.65
CA ILE A 261 -23.62 1.27 -13.45
C ILE A 261 -23.35 1.25 -14.94
N GLN A 262 -22.14 1.63 -15.37
CA GLN A 262 -21.74 1.55 -16.77
C GLN A 262 -21.84 0.12 -17.32
N THR A 263 -21.51 -0.88 -16.49
CA THR A 263 -21.64 -2.30 -16.84
C THR A 263 -23.10 -2.75 -16.79
N LEU A 264 -23.87 -2.33 -15.78
CA LEU A 264 -25.29 -2.65 -15.67
C LEU A 264 -26.10 -2.13 -16.87
N LEU A 265 -25.80 -0.93 -17.38
CA LEU A 265 -26.57 -0.32 -18.46
C LEU A 265 -26.14 -0.78 -19.85
N ASP A 266 -24.99 -1.42 -19.98
CA ASP A 266 -24.48 -1.92 -21.26
C ASP A 266 -25.06 -3.30 -21.59
N THR A 267 -26.01 -3.33 -22.52
CA THR A 267 -26.66 -4.57 -22.99
C THR A 267 -25.69 -5.53 -23.66
N LYS A 268 -24.55 -5.05 -24.18
CA LYS A 268 -23.52 -5.91 -24.77
C LYS A 268 -22.80 -6.76 -23.72
N LYS A 269 -22.91 -6.40 -22.43
CA LYS A 269 -22.28 -7.11 -21.31
C LYS A 269 -23.20 -8.10 -20.60
N ASP A 270 -24.37 -8.42 -21.16
CA ASP A 270 -25.33 -9.32 -20.50
C ASP A 270 -24.76 -10.70 -20.18
N ASP A 271 -23.98 -11.29 -21.09
CA ASP A 271 -23.34 -12.59 -20.83
C ASP A 271 -22.22 -12.49 -19.81
N PHE A 272 -21.55 -11.34 -19.72
CA PHE A 272 -20.58 -11.06 -18.67
C PHE A 272 -21.28 -10.96 -17.31
N ILE A 273 -22.38 -10.20 -17.22
CA ILE A 273 -23.17 -10.04 -15.99
C ILE A 273 -23.70 -11.39 -15.50
N LYS A 274 -24.26 -12.22 -16.40
CA LYS A 274 -24.74 -13.58 -16.06
C LYS A 274 -23.64 -14.42 -15.41
N LYS A 275 -22.44 -14.44 -16.00
CA LYS A 275 -21.30 -15.18 -15.44
C LYS A 275 -20.90 -14.66 -14.05
N GLN A 276 -20.87 -13.35 -13.86
CA GLN A 276 -20.52 -12.76 -12.56
C GLN A 276 -21.56 -13.04 -11.46
N ILE A 277 -22.84 -13.01 -11.82
CA ILE A 277 -23.93 -13.37 -10.90
C ILE A 277 -23.79 -14.83 -10.48
N GLN A 278 -23.49 -15.74 -11.42
CA GLN A 278 -23.22 -17.14 -11.09
C GLN A 278 -22.05 -17.28 -10.09
N HIS A 279 -20.94 -16.57 -10.32
CA HIS A 279 -19.82 -16.56 -9.37
C HIS A 279 -20.18 -15.99 -7.99
N THR A 280 -21.07 -15.00 -7.93
CA THR A 280 -21.53 -14.39 -6.68
C THR A 280 -22.47 -15.32 -5.92
N CYS A 281 -23.47 -15.89 -6.59
CA CYS A 281 -24.40 -16.86 -6.00
C CYS A 281 -23.72 -18.17 -5.58
N ALA A 282 -22.62 -18.56 -6.24
CA ALA A 282 -21.82 -19.71 -5.81
C ALA A 282 -21.18 -19.49 -4.43
N GLN A 283 -20.85 -18.25 -4.07
CA GLN A 283 -20.34 -17.90 -2.74
C GLN A 283 -21.47 -17.68 -1.72
N TYR A 284 -22.52 -16.99 -2.14
CA TYR A 284 -23.65 -16.60 -1.29
C TYR A 284 -24.89 -17.38 -1.73
N THR A 285 -25.03 -18.60 -1.19
CA THR A 285 -26.10 -19.54 -1.54
C THR A 285 -27.50 -19.03 -1.25
N GLU A 286 -27.64 -18.00 -0.42
CA GLU A 286 -28.90 -17.32 -0.15
C GLU A 286 -29.39 -16.45 -1.33
N LEU A 287 -28.51 -16.12 -2.28
CA LEU A 287 -28.85 -15.29 -3.43
C LEU A 287 -29.34 -16.15 -4.59
N ASN A 288 -30.47 -15.78 -5.18
CA ASN A 288 -31.03 -16.47 -6.33
C ASN A 288 -30.60 -15.79 -7.64
N ALA A 289 -29.79 -16.49 -8.45
CA ALA A 289 -29.24 -15.96 -9.70
C ALA A 289 -30.32 -15.58 -10.73
N ALA A 290 -31.34 -16.44 -10.90
CA ALA A 290 -32.43 -16.20 -11.86
C ALA A 290 -33.26 -14.97 -11.46
N SER A 291 -33.59 -14.88 -10.17
CA SER A 291 -34.31 -13.73 -9.62
C SER A 291 -33.50 -12.45 -9.79
N MET A 292 -32.21 -12.47 -9.45
CA MET A 292 -31.31 -11.31 -9.61
C MET A 292 -31.21 -10.83 -11.07
N LEU A 293 -31.19 -11.73 -12.06
CA LEU A 293 -31.23 -11.35 -13.47
C LEU A 293 -32.51 -10.60 -13.81
N THR A 294 -33.68 -11.08 -13.35
CA THR A 294 -34.95 -10.37 -13.57
C THR A 294 -35.01 -9.03 -12.83
N GLU A 295 -34.40 -8.94 -11.64
CA GLU A 295 -34.28 -7.70 -10.86
C GLU A 295 -33.41 -6.68 -11.60
N ILE A 296 -32.30 -7.09 -12.19
CA ILE A 296 -31.43 -6.21 -12.99
C ILE A 296 -32.18 -5.69 -14.22
N THR A 297 -32.96 -6.53 -14.90
CA THR A 297 -33.79 -6.07 -16.02
C THR A 297 -34.81 -5.02 -15.56
N ARG A 298 -35.48 -5.23 -14.41
CA ARG A 298 -36.37 -4.23 -13.80
C ARG A 298 -35.64 -2.94 -13.45
N LEU A 299 -34.47 -3.04 -12.83
CA LEU A 299 -33.62 -1.90 -12.48
C LEU A 299 -33.25 -1.07 -13.73
N ARG A 300 -32.85 -1.74 -14.83
CA ARG A 300 -32.53 -1.06 -16.10
C ARG A 300 -33.70 -0.22 -16.60
N HIS A 301 -34.91 -0.77 -16.61
CA HIS A 301 -36.10 -0.03 -17.04
C HIS A 301 -36.34 1.21 -16.17
N HIS A 302 -36.24 1.08 -14.84
CA HIS A 302 -36.39 2.23 -13.95
C HIS A 302 -35.31 3.29 -14.16
N ILE A 303 -34.05 2.89 -14.40
CA ILE A 303 -32.97 3.84 -14.66
C ILE A 303 -33.15 4.56 -16.00
N ILE A 304 -33.61 3.86 -17.04
CA ILE A 304 -33.89 4.46 -18.36
C ILE A 304 -34.97 5.55 -18.20
N LEU A 305 -36.09 5.22 -17.56
CA LEU A 305 -37.17 6.19 -17.29
C LEU A 305 -36.68 7.36 -16.42
N TYR A 306 -35.84 7.09 -15.43
CA TYR A 306 -35.28 8.14 -14.57
C TYR A 306 -34.43 9.14 -15.36
N LYS A 307 -33.64 8.66 -16.33
CA LYS A 307 -32.82 9.51 -17.21
C LYS A 307 -33.67 10.36 -18.15
N GLU A 308 -34.79 9.85 -18.62
CA GLU A 308 -35.73 10.62 -19.45
C GLU A 308 -36.32 11.81 -18.68
N VAL A 309 -36.64 11.60 -17.40
CA VAL A 309 -37.18 12.64 -16.52
C VAL A 309 -36.09 13.60 -16.03
N ASN A 310 -34.85 13.14 -15.85
CA ASN A 310 -33.73 13.93 -15.32
C ASN A 310 -32.51 13.87 -16.26
N PRO A 311 -32.56 14.54 -17.42
CA PRO A 311 -31.50 14.46 -18.42
C PRO A 311 -30.17 15.10 -17.96
N ASP A 312 -30.24 16.07 -17.05
CA ASP A 312 -29.05 16.77 -16.53
C ASP A 312 -28.24 15.92 -15.53
N GLU A 313 -28.82 14.83 -15.01
CA GLU A 313 -28.16 14.01 -13.99
C GLU A 313 -27.22 12.97 -14.60
N GLN A 314 -25.95 12.99 -14.18
CA GLN A 314 -24.91 12.08 -14.67
C GLN A 314 -24.99 10.69 -14.03
N VAL A 315 -26.09 9.97 -14.28
CA VAL A 315 -26.33 8.61 -13.76
C VAL A 315 -25.20 7.63 -14.09
N ALA A 316 -24.50 7.82 -15.21
CA ALA A 316 -23.36 6.98 -15.61
C ALA A 316 -22.16 7.05 -14.65
N ASN A 317 -22.08 8.09 -13.83
CA ASN A 317 -20.98 8.35 -12.89
C ASN A 317 -21.34 7.99 -11.43
N TRP A 318 -22.55 7.51 -11.19
CA TRP A 318 -22.98 7.08 -9.86
C TRP A 318 -22.09 5.95 -9.32
N SER A 319 -21.70 6.07 -8.06
CA SER A 319 -21.03 4.99 -7.34
C SER A 319 -22.05 3.90 -6.94
N ALA A 320 -21.55 2.74 -6.49
CA ALA A 320 -22.41 1.70 -5.92
C ALA A 320 -23.22 2.20 -4.70
N LEU A 321 -22.70 3.18 -3.97
CA LEU A 321 -23.40 3.80 -2.83
C LEU A 321 -24.53 4.72 -3.31
N ASP A 322 -24.30 5.49 -4.36
CA ASP A 322 -25.31 6.37 -4.95
C ASP A 322 -26.46 5.55 -5.55
N LEU A 323 -26.14 4.43 -6.20
CA LEU A 323 -27.13 3.47 -6.67
C LEU A 323 -27.99 2.94 -5.52
N LEU A 324 -27.37 2.56 -4.40
CA LEU A 324 -28.10 2.08 -3.23
C LEU A 324 -29.01 3.18 -2.65
N ARG A 325 -28.50 4.41 -2.51
CA ARG A 325 -29.30 5.56 -2.04
C ARG A 325 -30.49 5.82 -2.94
N TRP A 326 -30.31 5.75 -4.25
CA TRP A 326 -31.37 5.92 -5.23
C TRP A 326 -32.42 4.81 -5.12
N VAL A 327 -32.01 3.53 -5.02
CA VAL A 327 -32.94 2.40 -4.81
C VAL A 327 -33.81 2.62 -3.56
N TYR A 328 -33.23 3.17 -2.48
CA TYR A 328 -33.97 3.49 -1.26
C TYR A 328 -34.89 4.71 -1.41
N LYS A 329 -34.44 5.76 -2.10
CA LYS A 329 -35.24 6.97 -2.39
C LYS A 329 -36.53 6.63 -3.12
N TRP A 330 -36.47 5.66 -4.05
CA TRP A 330 -37.61 5.21 -4.86
C TRP A 330 -38.36 4.01 -4.27
N LYS A 331 -38.00 3.55 -3.06
CA LYS A 331 -38.63 2.42 -2.37
C LYS A 331 -38.65 1.10 -3.19
N LEU A 332 -37.59 0.83 -3.93
CA LEU A 332 -37.49 -0.36 -4.81
C LEU A 332 -36.93 -1.61 -4.10
N GLN A 333 -36.77 -1.59 -2.78
CA GLN A 333 -36.05 -2.64 -2.04
C GLN A 333 -36.72 -4.01 -2.16
N GLU A 334 -38.06 -4.07 -2.08
CA GLU A 334 -38.81 -5.33 -2.19
C GLU A 334 -38.73 -5.91 -3.60
N SER A 335 -38.76 -5.04 -4.62
CA SER A 335 -38.65 -5.45 -6.03
C SER A 335 -37.23 -5.91 -6.40
N LEU A 336 -36.20 -5.41 -5.71
CA LEU A 336 -34.77 -5.64 -5.99
C LEU A 336 -34.06 -6.34 -4.82
N THR A 337 -34.70 -7.35 -4.24
CA THR A 337 -34.25 -7.96 -2.97
C THR A 337 -32.83 -8.55 -3.07
N ASN A 338 -32.56 -9.42 -4.06
CA ASN A 338 -31.24 -10.05 -4.21
C ASN A 338 -30.16 -9.03 -4.59
N PHE A 339 -30.51 -8.08 -5.46
CA PHE A 339 -29.63 -7.03 -5.91
C PHE A 339 -29.21 -6.08 -4.77
N VAL A 340 -30.17 -5.66 -3.92
CA VAL A 340 -29.89 -4.81 -2.76
C VAL A 340 -29.00 -5.52 -1.74
N VAL A 341 -29.25 -6.80 -1.47
CA VAL A 341 -28.37 -7.59 -0.59
C VAL A 341 -26.95 -7.65 -1.16
N THR A 342 -26.82 -7.87 -2.47
CA THR A 342 -25.51 -7.95 -3.15
C THR A 342 -24.77 -6.60 -3.13
N LEU A 343 -25.47 -5.50 -3.37
CA LEU A 343 -24.92 -4.14 -3.24
C LEU A 343 -24.45 -3.87 -1.81
N ARG A 344 -25.24 -4.24 -0.80
CA ARG A 344 -24.87 -4.06 0.61
C ARG A 344 -23.64 -4.88 0.96
N ILE A 345 -23.56 -6.15 0.52
CA ILE A 345 -22.36 -6.98 0.68
C ILE A 345 -21.16 -6.27 0.05
N PHE A 346 -21.27 -5.80 -1.19
CA PHE A 346 -20.18 -5.11 -1.87
C PHE A 346 -19.72 -3.84 -1.13
N LEU A 347 -20.66 -3.01 -0.66
CA LEU A 347 -20.34 -1.79 0.08
C LEU A 347 -19.72 -2.04 1.46
N THR A 348 -19.89 -3.24 2.02
CA THR A 348 -19.18 -3.64 3.25
C THR A 348 -17.76 -4.13 3.00
N ILE A 349 -17.37 -4.36 1.75
CA ILE A 349 -16.00 -4.77 1.38
C ILE A 349 -15.14 -3.52 1.20
N THR A 350 -14.09 -3.41 2.02
CA THR A 350 -13.13 -2.30 1.95
C THR A 350 -12.13 -2.50 0.80
N VAL A 351 -12.53 -2.16 -0.43
CA VAL A 351 -11.67 -2.29 -1.63
C VAL A 351 -10.63 -1.15 -1.70
N SER A 352 -11.01 0.08 -1.34
CA SER A 352 -10.12 1.25 -1.30
C SER A 352 -10.09 1.84 0.12
N THR A 353 -8.88 2.16 0.62
CA THR A 353 -8.66 2.44 2.04
C THR A 353 -8.43 3.90 2.39
N ALA A 354 -8.48 4.82 1.43
CA ALA A 354 -8.28 6.25 1.71
C ALA A 354 -9.27 6.79 2.77
N SER A 355 -10.51 6.26 2.82
CA SER A 355 -11.49 6.57 3.88
C SER A 355 -11.25 5.76 5.16
N CYS A 356 -10.93 4.47 5.06
CA CYS A 356 -10.72 3.58 6.21
C CYS A 356 -9.44 3.91 7.00
N GLU A 357 -8.40 4.48 6.39
CA GLU A 357 -7.20 4.95 7.10
C GLU A 357 -7.46 6.25 7.86
N ARG A 358 -8.43 7.08 7.42
CA ARG A 358 -8.86 8.28 8.15
C ARG A 358 -9.46 7.91 9.51
N SER A 359 -10.24 6.84 9.63
CA SER A 359 -10.83 6.43 10.91
C SER A 359 -9.78 5.96 11.94
N PHE A 360 -8.75 5.22 11.52
CA PHE A 360 -7.62 4.88 12.41
C PHE A 360 -6.82 6.10 12.85
N SER A 361 -6.68 7.11 11.98
CA SER A 361 -6.04 8.38 12.37
C SER A 361 -6.83 9.11 13.47
N LYS A 362 -8.17 9.01 13.48
CA LYS A 362 -9.02 9.57 14.53
C LYS A 362 -8.84 8.84 15.85
N LEU A 363 -8.66 7.51 15.86
CA LEU A 363 -8.38 6.77 17.09
C LEU A 363 -7.14 7.29 17.83
N LYS A 364 -6.07 7.68 17.10
CA LYS A 364 -4.89 8.30 17.69
C LYS A 364 -5.20 9.64 18.37
N LEU A 365 -6.14 10.42 17.82
CA LEU A 365 -6.58 11.69 18.40
C LEU A 365 -7.53 11.49 19.60
N ILE A 366 -8.34 10.45 19.58
CA ILE A 366 -9.29 10.14 20.66
C ILE A 366 -8.55 9.51 21.85
N LYS A 367 -7.58 8.64 21.59
CA LYS A 367 -6.84 7.86 22.58
C LYS A 367 -5.52 8.54 22.92
N THR A 368 -5.60 9.63 23.68
CA THR A 368 -4.44 10.36 24.22
C THR A 368 -3.93 9.74 25.51
N TYR A 369 -2.71 10.11 25.92
CA TYR A 369 -2.13 9.71 27.21
C TYR A 369 -3.05 10.02 28.40
N GLN A 370 -3.68 11.19 28.40
CA GLN A 370 -4.65 11.63 29.41
C GLN A 370 -5.97 10.84 29.39
N ARG A 371 -6.26 10.06 28.33
CA ARG A 371 -7.49 9.26 28.16
C ARG A 371 -7.19 7.76 28.13
N SER A 372 -6.07 7.34 28.73
CA SER A 372 -5.59 5.96 28.72
C SER A 372 -6.51 4.99 29.48
N THR A 373 -7.27 5.47 30.47
CA THR A 373 -8.19 4.69 31.31
C THR A 373 -9.63 4.63 30.79
N MET A 374 -9.89 5.12 29.57
CA MET A 374 -11.24 5.17 29.01
C MET A 374 -11.79 3.77 28.68
N SER A 375 -13.05 3.51 29.04
CA SER A 375 -13.74 2.26 28.72
C SER A 375 -13.91 2.08 27.21
N GLN A 376 -13.98 0.81 26.78
CA GLN A 376 -14.09 0.46 25.36
C GLN A 376 -15.37 1.00 24.73
N GLU A 377 -16.47 1.05 25.48
CA GLU A 377 -17.75 1.60 25.04
C GLU A 377 -17.64 3.09 24.73
N ARG A 378 -17.04 3.88 25.64
CA ARG A 378 -16.84 5.31 25.42
C ARG A 378 -15.88 5.57 24.25
N LEU A 379 -14.83 4.77 24.11
CA LEU A 379 -13.92 4.83 22.96
C LEU A 379 -14.67 4.60 21.65
N SER A 380 -15.51 3.57 21.59
CA SER A 380 -16.31 3.23 20.41
C SER A 380 -17.25 4.37 20.04
N ASN A 381 -17.99 4.92 21.01
CA ASN A 381 -18.94 6.00 20.78
C ASN A 381 -18.24 7.29 20.29
N LEU A 382 -17.09 7.65 20.87
CA LEU A 382 -16.30 8.79 20.41
C LEU A 382 -15.69 8.56 19.02
N ALA A 383 -15.31 7.31 18.71
CA ALA A 383 -14.82 6.96 17.39
C ALA A 383 -15.93 7.14 16.34
N ILE A 384 -17.14 6.65 16.61
CA ILE A 384 -18.30 6.82 15.72
C ILE A 384 -18.56 8.32 15.47
N LEU A 385 -18.66 9.13 16.53
CA LEU A 385 -18.89 10.58 16.41
C LEU A 385 -17.79 11.30 15.62
N SER A 386 -16.54 10.86 15.76
CA SER A 386 -15.41 11.48 15.06
C SER A 386 -15.26 11.02 13.61
N ILE A 387 -15.71 9.80 13.29
CA ILE A 387 -15.64 9.22 11.95
C ILE A 387 -16.82 9.73 11.11
N GLU A 388 -18.03 9.67 11.68
CA GLU A 388 -19.29 10.05 11.04
C GLU A 388 -19.66 11.50 11.31
N ARG A 389 -18.68 12.40 11.38
CA ARG A 389 -18.90 13.83 11.71
C ARG A 389 -19.83 14.51 10.70
N ASP A 390 -19.82 14.03 9.46
CA ASP A 390 -20.60 14.60 8.36
C ASP A 390 -22.09 14.18 8.43
N PHE A 391 -22.44 13.27 9.34
CA PHE A 391 -23.83 12.91 9.60
C PHE A 391 -24.49 14.01 10.41
N ASN A 392 -25.50 14.66 9.83
CA ASN A 392 -26.19 15.76 10.49
C ASN A 392 -27.13 15.18 11.57
N VAL A 393 -26.74 15.33 12.83
CA VAL A 393 -27.54 14.88 13.97
C VAL A 393 -28.39 16.05 14.46
N ASP A 394 -29.70 15.87 14.52
CA ASP A 394 -30.58 16.87 15.13
C ASP A 394 -30.38 16.89 16.65
N PHE A 395 -29.67 17.91 17.14
CA PHE A 395 -29.36 18.09 18.55
C PHE A 395 -30.62 18.20 19.41
N ASN A 396 -31.72 18.75 18.89
CA ASN A 396 -32.96 18.90 19.66
C ASN A 396 -33.55 17.52 19.97
N SER A 397 -33.64 16.64 18.97
CA SER A 397 -34.09 15.26 19.17
C SER A 397 -33.22 14.47 20.16
N VAL A 398 -31.91 14.75 20.21
CA VAL A 398 -30.98 14.10 21.13
C VAL A 398 -31.19 14.61 22.56
N VAL A 399 -31.38 15.92 22.74
CA VAL A 399 -31.66 16.53 24.05
C VAL A 399 -32.98 16.00 24.61
N GLU A 400 -34.04 15.93 23.80
CA GLU A 400 -35.33 15.36 24.21
C GLU A 400 -35.20 13.90 24.65
N LYS A 401 -34.51 13.06 23.85
CA LYS A 401 -34.24 11.66 24.24
C LYS A 401 -33.41 11.55 25.52
N PHE A 402 -32.43 12.42 25.70
CA PHE A 402 -31.60 12.42 26.91
C PHE A 402 -32.39 12.80 28.16
N VAL A 403 -33.27 13.80 28.04
CA VAL A 403 -34.21 14.19 29.11
C VAL A 403 -35.14 13.02 29.45
N LEU A 404 -35.72 12.35 28.44
CA LEU A 404 -36.60 11.19 28.63
C LEU A 404 -35.92 9.99 29.31
N ILE A 405 -34.64 9.77 29.05
CA ILE A 405 -33.85 8.71 29.71
C ILE A 405 -33.56 9.07 31.17
N LYS A 406 -33.26 10.35 31.46
CA LYS A 406 -33.04 10.82 32.83
C LYS A 406 -34.32 10.98 33.65
N SER A 407 -35.47 11.17 33.01
CA SER A 407 -36.76 11.33 33.70
C SER A 407 -37.36 10.02 34.22
N ARG A 408 -36.62 8.90 34.19
CA ARG A 408 -36.95 7.66 34.91
C ARG A 408 -36.01 7.42 36.09
N GLN A 409 -36.14 8.25 37.11
CA GLN A 409 -36.02 7.90 38.53
C GLN A 409 -36.88 8.89 39.32
N ILE A 410 -38.16 8.55 39.51
CA ILE A 410 -38.96 8.99 40.66
C ILE A 410 -39.49 7.71 41.29
#